data_AF-A0A6J5WXH3-F1
#
_entry.id   AF-A0A6J5WXH3-F1
#
_cell.length_a   1.000
_cell.length_b   1.000
_cell.length_c   1.000
_cell.angle_alpha   90.00
_cell.angle_beta   90.00
_cell.angle_gamma   90.00
#
_symmetry.space_group_name_H-M   'P 1'
#
loop_
_entity.id
_entity.type
_entity.pdbx_description
1 polymer ?
#
loop_
_entity_poly.entity_id
_entity_poly.type
_entity_poly.pdbx_seq_one_letter_code
_entity_poly.pdbx_strand_id
1 'polypeptide(L)'
;MFVSSVEVDCSSGDSDNLMEVGSQKRLRSGSYGASFSKACREKLQRNRLNESFCPGSWKASQTDKGAILTDAVRALTQLQSESKKLKETIESLQANIKELKAEKSELRDEKRRQRVEGEKLEQQVIAMSTQNGILPHSPAISTAFAV
;
A
#
# COMPACT_ATOMS: atom_id res chain seq x y z
N MET A 1 -12.50 -31.03 -10.25
CA MET A 1 -11.89 -32.37 -10.43
C MET A 1 -11.60 -32.94 -9.07
N PHE A 2 -11.88 -34.23 -8.94
CA PHE A 2 -12.14 -34.96 -7.72
C PHE A 2 -10.91 -35.16 -6.84
N VAL A 3 -11.14 -35.15 -5.52
CA VAL A 3 -10.23 -35.69 -4.51
C VAL A 3 -10.02 -37.19 -4.78
N SER A 4 -8.77 -37.62 -4.92
CA SER A 4 -8.42 -39.04 -4.97
C SER A 4 -8.00 -39.49 -3.58
N SER A 5 -8.87 -40.25 -2.92
CA SER A 5 -8.49 -41.13 -1.81
C SER A 5 -7.54 -42.22 -2.33
N VAL A 6 -6.55 -42.57 -1.51
CA VAL A 6 -5.80 -43.82 -1.63
C VAL A 6 -6.01 -44.57 -0.33
N GLU A 7 -6.81 -45.63 -0.40
CA GLU A 7 -6.88 -46.67 0.62
C GLU A 7 -5.80 -47.70 0.28
N VAL A 8 -4.92 -48.01 1.23
CA VAL A 8 -4.01 -49.16 1.14
C VAL A 8 -4.37 -50.09 2.28
N ASP A 9 -4.98 -51.19 1.87
CA ASP A 9 -5.26 -52.37 2.67
C ASP A 9 -3.93 -53.09 2.95
N CYS A 10 -3.63 -53.37 4.22
CA CYS A 10 -2.56 -54.28 4.60
C CYS A 10 -3.05 -55.15 5.75
N SER A 11 -3.75 -56.21 5.35
CA SER A 11 -3.91 -57.42 6.15
C SER A 11 -2.54 -58.04 6.40
N SER A 12 -2.21 -58.31 7.67
CA SER A 12 -1.20 -59.30 8.00
C SER A 12 -1.39 -59.87 9.41
N GLY A 13 -1.97 -61.07 9.42
CA GLY A 13 -1.55 -62.22 10.23
C GLY A 13 -1.20 -61.99 11.70
N ASP A 14 -2.18 -62.32 12.53
CA ASP A 14 -2.06 -62.66 13.95
C ASP A 14 -1.21 -63.94 14.14
N SER A 15 -0.33 -63.94 15.14
CA SER A 15 0.12 -65.16 15.79
C SER A 15 0.56 -64.89 17.24
N ASP A 16 -0.35 -65.21 18.15
CA ASP A 16 -0.17 -65.31 19.59
C ASP A 16 0.96 -66.26 20.00
N ASN A 17 1.79 -65.81 20.94
CA ASN A 17 2.41 -66.67 21.94
C ASN A 17 2.51 -65.97 23.31
N LEU A 18 1.44 -66.24 24.06
CA LEU A 18 1.30 -66.23 25.52
C LEU A 18 2.58 -66.63 26.27
N MET A 19 3.06 -65.76 27.18
CA MET A 19 3.46 -66.08 28.56
C MET A 19 3.81 -64.78 29.33
N GLU A 20 2.80 -64.28 30.06
CA GLU A 20 2.82 -63.90 31.48
C GLU A 20 4.07 -63.25 32.14
N VAL A 21 3.76 -62.22 32.93
CA VAL A 21 4.50 -61.58 34.03
C VAL A 21 5.34 -60.34 33.70
N GLY A 22 4.75 -59.17 33.99
CA GLY A 22 5.50 -58.02 34.49
C GLY A 22 5.05 -56.63 34.01
N SER A 23 4.20 -55.98 34.82
CA SER A 23 4.08 -54.50 34.94
C SER A 23 3.63 -53.71 33.70
N GLN A 24 2.33 -53.47 33.65
CA GLN A 24 1.65 -52.52 32.78
C GLN A 24 2.20 -51.08 32.93
N LYS A 25 3.15 -50.69 32.08
CA LYS A 25 3.53 -49.30 31.83
C LYS A 25 3.47 -49.03 30.33
N ARG A 26 2.39 -48.34 29.90
CA ARG A 26 2.15 -47.73 28.57
C ARG A 26 3.27 -47.96 27.55
N LEU A 27 3.21 -49.08 26.86
CA LEU A 27 3.94 -49.31 25.61
C LEU A 27 3.31 -48.41 24.55
N ARG A 28 3.95 -47.28 24.25
CA ARG A 28 3.72 -46.55 23.00
C ARG A 28 4.85 -46.92 22.06
N SER A 29 4.61 -47.91 21.21
CA SER A 29 5.41 -48.11 20.01
C SER A 29 5.24 -46.90 19.11
N GLY A 30 6.33 -46.14 18.96
CA GLY A 30 6.40 -44.92 18.18
C GLY A 30 7.74 -44.85 17.46
N SER A 31 7.67 -45.23 16.19
CA SER A 31 8.64 -45.14 15.11
C SER A 31 9.50 -43.85 15.10
N TYR A 32 10.78 -44.04 14.73
CA TYR A 32 11.85 -43.07 14.37
C TYR A 32 12.14 -41.88 15.30
N GLY A 33 13.24 -42.01 16.04
CA GLY A 33 13.99 -40.88 16.62
C GLY A 33 14.56 -41.26 17.98
N ALA A 34 15.82 -41.69 17.97
CA ALA A 34 16.67 -42.11 19.09
C ALA A 34 16.20 -41.61 20.47
N SER A 35 16.24 -42.50 21.47
CA SER A 35 15.81 -42.32 22.85
C SER A 35 16.55 -41.19 23.60
N PHE A 36 16.32 -39.95 23.20
CA PHE A 36 16.76 -38.77 23.92
C PHE A 36 15.96 -38.68 25.21
N SER A 37 16.68 -38.47 26.32
CA SER A 37 16.08 -38.20 27.62
C SER A 37 15.10 -37.03 27.53
N LYS A 38 14.12 -36.98 28.43
CA LYS A 38 13.17 -35.85 28.50
C LYS A 38 13.88 -34.49 28.53
N ALA A 39 15.04 -34.42 29.20
CA ALA A 39 15.88 -33.22 29.24
C ALA A 39 16.50 -32.86 27.88
N CYS A 40 16.95 -33.84 27.09
CA CYS A 40 17.49 -33.58 25.75
C CYS A 40 16.40 -33.07 24.78
N ARG A 41 15.18 -33.60 24.86
CA ARG A 41 14.05 -33.10 24.05
C ARG A 41 13.70 -31.66 24.40
N GLU A 42 13.63 -31.34 25.69
CA GLU A 42 13.39 -29.98 26.17
C GLU A 42 14.52 -29.01 25.77
N LYS A 43 15.77 -29.43 25.88
CA LYS A 43 16.92 -28.61 25.43
C LYS A 43 16.81 -28.26 23.95
N LEU A 44 16.46 -29.23 23.10
CA LEU A 44 16.25 -28.97 21.67
C LEU A 44 15.10 -27.97 21.45
N GLN A 45 14.01 -28.10 22.20
CA GLN A 45 12.89 -27.16 22.12
C GLN A 45 13.30 -25.73 22.52
N ARG A 46 14.04 -25.55 23.62
CA ARG A 46 14.52 -24.24 24.07
C ARG A 46 15.51 -23.62 23.10
N ASN A 47 16.40 -24.42 22.51
CA ASN A 47 17.35 -23.95 21.51
C ASN A 47 16.63 -23.39 20.27
N ARG A 48 15.65 -24.13 19.73
CA ARG A 48 14.83 -23.66 18.60
C ARG A 48 14.08 -22.36 18.91
N LEU A 49 13.50 -22.25 20.10
CA LEU A 49 12.86 -21.00 20.53
C LEU A 49 13.89 -19.86 20.62
N ASN A 50 15.07 -20.11 21.17
CA ASN A 50 16.09 -19.08 21.32
C ASN A 50 16.64 -18.59 19.96
N GLU A 51 16.76 -19.48 18.97
CA GLU A 51 17.10 -19.13 17.58
C GLU A 51 16.07 -18.19 16.95
N SER A 52 14.76 -18.36 17.25
CA SER A 52 13.74 -17.43 16.76
C SER A 52 13.79 -16.02 17.37
N PHE A 53 14.35 -15.89 18.59
CA PHE A 53 14.56 -14.58 19.23
C PHE A 53 15.86 -13.91 18.77
N CYS A 54 16.82 -14.67 18.25
CA CYS A 54 18.12 -14.18 17.83
C CYS A 54 18.54 -14.89 16.53
N PRO A 55 18.16 -14.34 15.36
CA PRO A 55 18.40 -14.97 14.04
C PRO A 55 19.89 -15.12 13.64
N GLY A 56 20.83 -14.81 14.53
CA GLY A 56 22.26 -15.05 14.33
C GLY A 56 23.13 -13.90 14.85
N SER A 57 24.22 -14.26 15.53
CA SER A 57 25.35 -13.38 15.90
C SER A 57 25.16 -12.36 17.04
N TRP A 58 24.01 -12.26 17.70
CA TRP A 58 23.95 -11.46 18.95
C TRP A 58 24.55 -12.31 20.07
N LYS A 59 25.88 -12.26 20.17
CA LYS A 59 26.67 -12.85 21.26
C LYS A 59 26.18 -12.29 22.58
N ALA A 60 25.24 -12.99 23.22
CA ALA A 60 24.93 -12.93 24.63
C ALA A 60 24.94 -11.52 25.28
N SER A 61 24.44 -10.51 24.59
CA SER A 61 23.80 -9.41 25.32
C SER A 61 22.61 -10.07 25.98
N GLN A 62 22.58 -10.08 27.30
CA GLN A 62 21.46 -10.57 28.09
C GLN A 62 20.26 -9.62 27.92
N THR A 63 19.83 -9.42 26.67
CA THR A 63 18.70 -8.60 26.32
C THR A 63 17.48 -9.36 26.78
N ASP A 64 16.73 -8.74 27.68
CA ASP A 64 15.51 -9.31 28.20
C ASP A 64 14.57 -9.69 27.03
N LYS A 65 14.11 -10.95 27.02
CA LYS A 65 13.20 -11.44 25.98
C LYS A 65 11.90 -10.64 25.97
N GLY A 66 11.47 -10.15 27.15
CA GLY A 66 10.34 -9.23 27.29
C GLY A 66 10.58 -7.90 26.56
N ALA A 67 11.76 -7.31 26.72
CA ALA A 67 12.15 -6.10 26.01
C ALA A 67 12.15 -6.30 24.47
N ILE A 68 12.71 -7.40 23.96
CA ILE A 68 12.70 -7.69 22.51
C ILE A 68 11.27 -7.77 21.97
N LEU A 69 10.38 -8.46 22.69
CA LEU A 69 8.97 -8.57 22.29
C LEU A 69 8.26 -7.21 22.35
N THR A 70 8.51 -6.43 23.40
CA THR A 70 7.93 -5.09 23.58
C THR A 70 8.37 -4.15 22.45
N ASP A 71 9.65 -4.21 22.07
CA ASP A 71 10.21 -3.42 20.98
C ASP A 71 9.63 -3.82 19.63
N ALA A 72 9.49 -5.13 19.37
CA ALA A 72 8.86 -5.63 18.15
C ALA A 72 7.39 -5.18 18.04
N VAL A 73 6.63 -5.26 19.15
CA VAL A 73 5.24 -4.78 19.19
C VAL A 73 5.17 -3.28 18.92
N ARG A 74 6.01 -2.49 19.59
CA ARG A 74 6.07 -1.04 19.40
C ARG A 74 6.41 -0.65 17.95
N ALA A 75 7.43 -1.28 17.37
CA ALA A 75 7.81 -1.06 15.98
C ALA A 75 6.66 -1.45 15.02
N LEU A 76 5.98 -2.57 15.26
CA LEU A 76 4.84 -3.00 14.46
C LEU A 76 3.67 -2.01 14.55
N THR A 77 3.34 -1.51 15.74
CA THR A 77 2.31 -0.48 15.91
C THR A 77 2.67 0.81 15.15
N GLN A 78 3.93 1.23 15.22
CA GLN A 78 4.41 2.41 14.49
C GLN A 78 4.26 2.20 12.97
N LEU A 79 4.76 1.10 12.44
CA LEU A 79 4.66 0.78 11.00
C LEU A 79 3.20 0.69 10.53
N GLN A 80 2.31 0.14 11.34
CA GLN A 80 0.87 0.12 11.04
C GLN A 80 0.28 1.53 10.98
N SER A 81 0.65 2.41 11.92
CA SER A 81 0.19 3.79 11.95
C SER A 81 0.70 4.59 10.75
N GLU A 82 1.96 4.40 10.36
CA GLU A 82 2.57 5.04 9.19
C GLU A 82 1.93 4.54 7.91
N SER A 83 1.71 3.23 7.79
CA SER A 83 0.99 2.64 6.65
C SER A 83 -0.41 3.21 6.50
N LYS A 84 -1.14 3.40 7.61
CA LYS A 84 -2.47 4.03 7.58
C LYS A 84 -2.40 5.49 7.11
N LYS A 85 -1.51 6.31 7.68
CA LYS A 85 -1.32 7.71 7.27
C LYS A 85 -0.93 7.83 5.79
N LEU A 86 -0.09 6.92 5.30
CA LEU A 86 0.31 6.92 3.90
C LEU A 86 -0.89 6.61 2.98
N LYS A 87 -1.76 5.67 3.36
CA LYS A 87 -3.01 5.39 2.61
C LYS A 87 -3.91 6.61 2.56
N GLU A 88 -4.15 7.25 3.70
CA GLU A 88 -4.95 8.49 3.78
C GLU A 88 -4.35 9.61 2.90
N THR A 89 -3.03 9.74 2.91
CA THR A 89 -2.32 10.74 2.07
C THR A 89 -2.47 10.42 0.58
N ILE A 90 -2.35 9.14 0.19
CA ILE A 90 -2.56 8.71 -1.20
C ILE A 90 -3.99 9.04 -1.65
N GLU A 91 -5.00 8.71 -0.83
CA GLU A 91 -6.40 8.98 -1.13
C GLU A 91 -6.66 10.48 -1.28
N SER A 92 -6.13 11.30 -0.36
CA SER A 92 -6.22 12.76 -0.41
C SER A 92 -5.57 13.34 -1.67
N LEU A 93 -4.35 12.89 -2.02
CA LEU A 93 -3.67 13.35 -3.23
C LEU A 93 -4.42 12.95 -4.50
N GLN A 94 -5.01 11.74 -4.53
CA GLN A 94 -5.85 11.32 -5.65
C GLN A 94 -7.11 12.18 -5.79
N ALA A 95 -7.74 12.59 -4.69
CA ALA A 95 -8.86 13.52 -4.71
C ALA A 95 -8.42 14.89 -5.27
N ASN A 96 -7.33 15.46 -4.75
CA ASN A 96 -6.80 16.75 -5.23
C ASN A 96 -6.44 16.71 -6.71
N ILE A 97 -5.85 15.61 -7.20
CA ILE A 97 -5.55 15.44 -8.63
C ILE A 97 -6.83 15.48 -9.48
N LYS A 98 -7.92 14.87 -9.00
CA LYS A 98 -9.21 14.88 -9.71
C LYS A 98 -9.81 16.28 -9.73
N GLU A 99 -9.80 16.97 -8.61
CA GLU A 99 -10.27 18.35 -8.48
C GLU A 99 -9.50 19.29 -9.41
N LEU A 100 -8.17 19.29 -9.36
CA LEU A 100 -7.33 20.12 -10.22
C LEU A 100 -7.52 19.83 -11.71
N LYS A 101 -7.83 18.58 -12.08
CA LYS A 101 -8.16 18.24 -13.47
C LYS A 101 -9.49 18.85 -13.89
N ALA A 102 -10.49 18.84 -13.00
CA ALA A 102 -11.79 19.46 -13.24
C ALA A 102 -11.67 20.98 -13.35
N GLU A 103 -10.99 21.63 -12.40
CA GLU A 103 -10.74 23.08 -12.42
C GLU A 103 -9.98 23.49 -13.69
N LYS A 104 -8.95 22.72 -14.09
CA LYS A 104 -8.24 22.96 -15.35
C LYS A 104 -9.17 22.88 -16.57
N SER A 105 -10.13 21.96 -16.62
CA SER A 105 -11.12 21.93 -17.72
C SER A 105 -12.03 23.14 -17.69
N GLU A 106 -12.56 23.49 -16.52
CA GLU A 106 -13.45 24.64 -16.36
C GLU A 106 -12.78 25.94 -16.80
N LEU A 107 -11.53 26.18 -16.39
CA LEU A 107 -10.76 27.34 -16.82
C LEU A 107 -10.53 27.39 -18.34
N ARG A 108 -10.40 26.23 -19.00
CA ARG A 108 -10.29 26.20 -20.48
C ARG A 108 -11.61 26.56 -21.15
N ASP A 109 -12.72 26.09 -20.60
CA ASP A 109 -14.05 26.39 -21.14
C ASP A 109 -14.42 27.85 -20.89
N GLU A 110 -14.11 28.38 -19.70
CA GLU A 110 -14.23 29.78 -19.35
C GLU A 110 -13.43 30.67 -20.30
N LYS A 111 -12.15 30.37 -20.49
CA LYS A 111 -11.28 31.09 -21.42
C LYS A 111 -11.83 31.08 -22.85
N ARG A 112 -12.36 29.95 -23.32
CA ARG A 112 -12.96 29.84 -24.65
C ARG A 112 -14.20 30.73 -24.74
N ARG A 113 -15.07 30.70 -23.74
CA ARG A 113 -16.29 31.49 -23.70
C ARG A 113 -16.00 32.99 -23.71
N GLN A 114 -15.07 33.43 -22.85
CA GLN A 114 -14.62 34.83 -22.81
C GLN A 114 -14.03 35.29 -24.15
N ARG A 115 -13.29 34.44 -24.85
CA ARG A 115 -12.75 34.78 -26.18
C ARG A 115 -13.87 35.01 -27.19
N VAL A 116 -14.86 34.13 -27.22
CA VAL A 116 -16.01 34.25 -28.14
C VAL A 116 -16.84 35.50 -27.83
N GLU A 117 -17.11 35.75 -26.55
CA GLU A 117 -17.82 36.95 -26.12
C GLU A 117 -17.02 38.23 -26.41
N GLY A 118 -15.71 38.20 -26.22
CA GLY A 118 -14.79 39.29 -26.56
C GLY A 118 -14.79 39.60 -28.06
N GLU A 119 -14.61 38.59 -28.91
CA GLU A 119 -14.66 38.74 -30.38
C GLU A 119 -16.02 39.27 -30.86
N LYS A 120 -17.12 38.83 -30.23
CA LYS A 120 -18.48 39.33 -30.52
C LYS A 120 -18.64 40.81 -30.15
N LEU A 121 -18.17 41.22 -28.97
CA LEU A 121 -18.24 42.61 -28.52
C LEU A 121 -17.36 43.51 -29.38
N GLU A 122 -16.17 43.06 -29.76
CA GLU A 122 -15.27 43.79 -30.66
C GLU A 122 -15.93 44.03 -32.02
N GLN A 123 -16.57 43.00 -32.60
CA GLN A 123 -17.36 43.16 -33.84
C GLN A 123 -18.51 44.17 -33.68
N GLN A 124 -19.20 44.16 -32.53
CA GLN A 124 -20.25 45.13 -32.26
C GLN A 124 -19.71 46.57 -32.18
N VAL A 125 -18.58 46.78 -31.52
CA VAL A 125 -17.90 48.08 -31.44
C VAL A 125 -17.47 48.56 -32.82
N ILE A 126 -16.86 47.68 -33.64
CA ILE A 126 -16.48 48.01 -35.02
C ILE A 126 -17.72 48.43 -35.82
N ALA A 127 -18.80 47.63 -35.79
CA ALA A 127 -20.04 47.94 -36.50
C ALA A 127 -20.63 49.29 -36.08
N MET A 128 -20.68 49.58 -34.77
CA MET A 128 -21.16 50.85 -34.24
C MET A 128 -20.25 52.04 -34.62
N SER A 129 -18.93 51.87 -34.60
CA SER A 129 -17.99 52.92 -35.04
C SER A 129 -18.12 53.21 -36.54
N THR A 130 -18.45 52.20 -37.34
CA THR A 130 -18.66 52.34 -38.79
C THR A 130 -19.99 53.06 -39.09
N GLN A 131 -21.03 52.83 -38.28
CA GLN A 131 -22.30 53.56 -38.38
C GLN A 131 -22.22 55.01 -37.88
N ASN A 132 -21.39 55.30 -36.88
CA ASN A 132 -21.29 56.63 -36.27
C ASN A 132 -20.33 57.60 -37.00
N GLY A 133 -19.83 57.24 -38.19
CA GLY A 133 -19.18 58.17 -39.13
C GLY A 133 -18.05 58.98 -38.52
N ILE A 134 -16.85 58.39 -38.43
CA ILE A 134 -15.62 59.20 -38.37
C ILE A 134 -15.54 59.95 -39.69
N LEU A 135 -15.99 61.21 -39.68
CA LEU A 135 -15.73 62.17 -40.75
C LEU A 135 -14.19 62.31 -40.87
N PRO A 136 -13.56 62.06 -42.03
CA PRO A 136 -12.19 62.49 -42.23
C PRO A 136 -12.20 64.03 -42.22
N HIS A 137 -11.66 64.62 -41.17
CA HIS A 137 -11.45 66.06 -41.09
C HIS A 137 -10.55 66.48 -42.27
N SER A 138 -11.13 67.25 -43.20
CA SER A 138 -10.43 67.86 -44.34
C SER A 138 -9.17 68.61 -43.85
N PRO A 139 -8.02 68.54 -44.55
CA PRO A 139 -6.82 69.21 -44.11
C PRO A 139 -7.04 70.73 -44.21
N ALA A 140 -6.94 71.42 -43.07
CA ALA A 140 -6.96 72.87 -43.04
C ALA A 140 -5.70 73.39 -43.77
N ILE A 141 -5.92 74.03 -44.92
CA ILE A 141 -4.90 74.74 -45.68
C ILE A 141 -4.35 75.85 -44.78
N SER A 142 -3.11 75.69 -44.31
CA SER A 142 -2.38 76.78 -43.65
C SER A 142 -2.03 77.84 -44.68
N THR A 143 -2.71 78.98 -44.60
CA THR A 143 -2.41 80.15 -45.42
C THR A 143 -1.11 80.77 -44.91
N ALA A 144 -0.13 80.88 -45.81
CA ALA A 144 1.11 81.61 -45.57
C ALA A 144 0.81 83.10 -45.36
N PHE A 145 1.36 83.69 -44.29
CA PHE A 145 1.44 85.14 -44.16
C PHE A 145 2.91 85.54 -44.18
N ALA A 146 3.26 86.33 -45.20
CA ALA A 146 4.53 87.02 -45.32
C ALA A 146 4.43 88.36 -44.60
N VAL A 147 5.41 88.66 -43.73
CA VAL A 147 6.17 89.93 -43.60
C VAL A 147 7.43 89.62 -42.81
#